data_AF-F4CYU2-F1
#
_entry.id   AF-F4CYU2-F1
#
_cell.length_a   1.000
_cell.length_b   1.000
_cell.length_c   1.000
_cell.angle_alpha   90.00
_cell.angle_beta   90.00
_cell.angle_gamma   90.00
#
_symmetry.space_group_name_H-M   'P 1'
#
loop_
_entity.id
_entity.type
_entity.pdbx_description
1 polymer ?
#
loop_
_entity_poly.entity_id
_entity_poly.type
_entity_poly.pdbx_seq_one_letter_code
_entity_poly.pdbx_strand_id
1 'polypeptide(L)'
;MRIGIAHHFGWAVAVAASDDHRVADRRRIELVEPGTPVAPVHHDGAGLDDAALAEMLAVVRASAARATARALDAIAAALDEPVVSLSLRAWPAGFPTDLATVRRAPYESRADSVMYLQVLHAAARDRGWAVHLFDAKDAQPRAAALLGDRAHDVLHGPRATLGPPWTNDHRLALAATVLAAHQGDAGDLRP
;
A
#
# COMPACT_ATOMS: atom_id res chain seq x y z
N MET A 1 7.92 7.88 -12.02
CA MET A 1 6.61 7.68 -11.34
C MET A 1 6.75 7.10 -9.94
N ARG A 2 5.92 7.55 -9.00
CA ARG A 2 5.79 6.99 -7.64
C ARG A 2 4.38 6.47 -7.41
N ILE A 3 4.23 5.32 -6.76
CA ILE A 3 2.94 4.74 -6.41
C ILE A 3 2.70 4.87 -4.91
N GLY A 4 1.54 5.37 -4.51
CA GLY A 4 1.07 5.35 -3.13
C GLY A 4 -0.08 4.36 -2.98
N ILE A 5 -0.10 3.65 -1.85
CA ILE A 5 -1.10 2.63 -1.55
C ILE A 5 -1.85 2.99 -0.27
N ALA A 6 -3.18 3.04 -0.36
CA ALA A 6 -4.08 3.01 0.79
C ALA A 6 -4.80 1.66 0.80
N HIS A 7 -4.34 0.74 1.65
CA HIS A 7 -4.83 -0.63 1.65
C HIS A 7 -5.94 -0.87 2.68
N HIS A 8 -6.71 -1.91 2.40
CA HIS A 8 -7.75 -2.49 3.23
C HIS A 8 -7.60 -4.02 3.20
N PHE A 9 -8.53 -4.76 3.81
CA PHE A 9 -8.51 -6.22 3.80
C PHE A 9 -8.78 -6.76 2.39
N GLY A 10 -7.77 -7.39 1.78
CA GLY A 10 -7.87 -8.04 0.47
C GLY A 10 -7.88 -7.10 -0.75
N TRP A 11 -7.80 -5.77 -0.56
CA TRP A 11 -7.79 -4.80 -1.65
C TRP A 11 -7.10 -3.48 -1.27
N ALA A 12 -6.80 -2.63 -2.24
CA ALA A 12 -6.26 -1.29 -1.99
C ALA A 12 -6.68 -0.26 -3.03
N VAL A 13 -6.58 1.03 -2.67
CA VAL A 13 -6.49 2.13 -3.64
C VAL A 13 -5.02 2.36 -3.96
N ALA A 14 -4.69 2.35 -5.25
CA ALA A 14 -3.39 2.74 -5.76
C ALA A 14 -3.50 4.07 -6.51
N VAL A 15 -2.57 4.98 -6.26
CA VAL A 15 -2.41 6.24 -7.00
C VAL A 15 -0.98 6.33 -7.49
N ALA A 16 -0.80 6.49 -8.80
CA ALA A 16 0.51 6.77 -9.41
C ALA A 16 0.61 8.25 -9.74
N ALA A 17 1.70 8.88 -9.31
CA ALA A 17 1.97 10.29 -9.56
C ALA A 17 3.40 10.53 -10.06
N SER A 18 3.57 11.58 -10.85
CA SER A 18 4.85 12.11 -11.31
C SER A 18 5.58 12.90 -10.22
N ASP A 19 6.77 13.36 -10.54
CA ASP A 19 7.62 14.15 -9.64
C ASP A 19 7.00 15.51 -9.29
N ASP A 20 6.25 16.12 -10.20
CA ASP A 20 5.49 17.35 -9.98
C ASP A 20 4.11 17.12 -9.34
N HIS A 21 3.86 15.89 -8.87
CA HIS A 21 2.66 15.44 -8.16
C HIS A 21 1.38 15.35 -9.01
N ARG A 22 1.50 15.26 -10.34
CA ARG A 22 0.36 15.00 -11.21
C ARG A 22 -0.02 13.53 -11.16
N VAL A 23 -1.30 13.26 -10.95
CA VAL A 23 -1.85 11.89 -10.95
C VAL A 23 -1.95 11.38 -12.38
N ALA A 24 -1.22 10.32 -12.71
CA ALA A 24 -1.27 9.67 -14.02
C ALA A 24 -2.19 8.45 -14.03
N ASP A 25 -2.29 7.74 -12.90
CA ASP A 25 -3.21 6.62 -12.73
C ASP A 25 -3.80 6.61 -11.32
N ARG A 26 -5.07 6.19 -11.23
CA ARG A 26 -5.67 5.79 -9.97
C ARG A 26 -6.62 4.63 -10.20
N ARG A 27 -6.58 3.63 -9.34
CA ARG A 27 -7.51 2.50 -9.40
C ARG A 27 -7.61 1.79 -8.06
N ARG A 28 -8.73 1.07 -7.89
CA ARG A 28 -8.82 0.01 -6.90
C ARG A 28 -8.13 -1.23 -7.46
N ILE A 29 -7.29 -1.86 -6.64
CA ILE A 29 -6.65 -3.14 -6.94
C ILE A 29 -7.11 -4.20 -5.94
N GLU A 30 -7.31 -5.42 -6.41
CA GLU A 30 -7.51 -6.58 -5.54
C GLU A 30 -6.15 -7.15 -5.15
N LEU A 31 -5.96 -7.44 -3.87
CA LEU A 31 -4.73 -7.99 -3.31
C LEU A 31 -4.80 -9.49 -3.09
N VAL A 32 -5.91 -10.14 -3.49
CA VAL A 32 -6.15 -11.58 -3.43
C VAL A 32 -6.95 -12.02 -4.65
N GLU A 33 -6.79 -13.27 -5.06
CA GLU A 33 -7.56 -13.86 -6.15
C GLU A 33 -9.02 -14.12 -5.72
N PRO A 34 -9.99 -14.02 -6.64
CA PRO A 34 -11.38 -14.35 -6.36
C PRO A 34 -11.53 -15.74 -5.72
N GLY A 35 -12.39 -15.84 -4.71
CA GLY A 35 -12.61 -17.09 -3.96
C GLY A 35 -11.55 -17.38 -2.88
N THR A 36 -10.54 -16.53 -2.71
CA THR A 36 -9.57 -16.64 -1.62
C THR A 36 -10.10 -15.95 -0.35
N PRO A 37 -9.96 -16.55 0.84
CA PRO A 37 -10.24 -15.88 2.11
C PRO A 37 -9.49 -14.55 2.24
N VAL A 38 -10.19 -13.48 2.66
CA VAL A 38 -9.62 -12.12 2.74
C VAL A 38 -9.09 -11.79 4.13
N ALA A 39 -9.53 -12.51 5.16
CA ALA A 39 -9.14 -12.32 6.56
C ALA A 39 -8.85 -13.68 7.23
N PRO A 40 -7.84 -14.44 6.74
CA PRO A 40 -7.55 -15.79 7.20
C PRO A 40 -7.26 -15.89 8.70
N VAL A 41 -6.67 -14.86 9.33
CA VAL A 41 -6.41 -14.88 10.78
C VAL A 41 -7.61 -14.37 11.55
N HIS A 42 -8.17 -13.21 11.16
CA HIS A 42 -9.17 -12.53 11.98
C HIS A 42 -10.56 -13.19 11.93
N HIS A 43 -10.93 -13.79 10.80
CA HIS A 43 -12.27 -14.34 10.58
C HIS A 43 -12.24 -15.77 10.05
N ASP A 44 -11.70 -15.98 8.86
CA ASP A 44 -11.95 -17.20 8.08
C ASP A 44 -11.32 -18.44 8.74
N GLY A 45 -10.18 -18.27 9.43
CA GLY A 45 -9.46 -19.32 10.11
C GLY A 45 -9.54 -19.29 11.63
N ALA A 46 -10.42 -18.47 12.23
CA ALA A 46 -10.45 -18.25 13.68
C ALA A 46 -10.64 -19.55 14.49
N GLY A 47 -11.41 -20.52 13.95
CA GLY A 47 -11.68 -21.81 14.57
C GLY A 47 -10.76 -22.96 14.15
N LEU A 48 -9.80 -22.74 13.26
CA LEU A 48 -8.90 -23.78 12.78
C LEU A 48 -7.81 -24.08 13.81
N ASP A 49 -7.27 -25.31 13.82
CA ASP A 49 -6.02 -25.58 14.53
C ASP A 49 -4.83 -24.90 13.82
N ASP A 50 -3.65 -24.93 14.45
CA ASP A 50 -2.47 -24.23 13.93
C ASP A 50 -1.99 -24.81 12.59
N ALA A 51 -2.18 -26.11 12.34
CA ALA A 51 -1.77 -26.74 11.09
C ALA A 51 -2.68 -26.31 9.94
N ALA A 52 -3.99 -26.42 10.11
CA ALA A 52 -4.98 -26.02 9.11
C ALA A 52 -4.93 -24.51 8.83
N LEU A 53 -4.70 -23.68 9.86
CA LEU A 53 -4.52 -22.23 9.67
C LEU A 53 -3.22 -21.92 8.92
N ALA A 54 -2.13 -22.63 9.19
CA ALA A 54 -0.87 -22.46 8.45
C ALA A 54 -1.03 -22.83 6.96
N GLU A 55 -1.75 -23.91 6.65
CA GLU A 55 -2.06 -24.32 5.28
C GLU A 55 -2.90 -23.25 4.55
N MET A 56 -3.96 -22.76 5.20
CA MET A 56 -4.78 -21.68 4.65
C MET A 56 -3.94 -20.42 4.39
N LEU A 57 -3.08 -20.03 5.34
CA LEU A 57 -2.22 -18.85 5.19
C LEU A 57 -1.22 -19.00 4.05
N ALA A 58 -0.69 -20.21 3.81
CA ALA A 58 0.18 -20.46 2.66
C ALA A 58 -0.56 -20.23 1.33
N VAL A 59 -1.79 -20.74 1.22
CA VAL A 59 -2.65 -20.54 0.04
C VAL A 59 -2.98 -19.06 -0.15
N VAL A 60 -3.41 -18.37 0.91
CA VAL A 60 -3.78 -16.95 0.85
C VAL A 60 -2.56 -16.09 0.48
N ARG A 61 -1.39 -16.34 1.07
CA ARG A 61 -0.15 -15.60 0.72
C ARG A 61 0.26 -15.81 -0.73
N ALA A 62 0.15 -17.03 -1.25
CA ALA A 62 0.46 -17.31 -2.65
C ALA A 62 -0.52 -16.61 -3.61
N SER A 63 -1.82 -16.65 -3.29
CA SER A 63 -2.86 -15.89 -4.01
C SER A 63 -2.58 -14.40 -3.98
N ALA A 64 -2.23 -13.87 -2.81
CA ALA A 64 -1.96 -12.45 -2.62
C ALA A 64 -0.72 -11.98 -3.38
N ALA A 65 0.35 -12.78 -3.38
CA ALA A 65 1.55 -12.49 -4.15
C ALA A 65 1.26 -12.39 -5.65
N ARG A 66 0.50 -13.36 -6.20
CA ARG A 66 0.12 -13.34 -7.62
C ARG A 66 -0.80 -12.16 -7.97
N ALA A 67 -1.84 -11.92 -7.16
CA ALA A 67 -2.78 -10.82 -7.39
C ALA A 67 -2.09 -9.46 -7.33
N THR A 68 -1.28 -9.25 -6.29
CA THR A 68 -0.50 -8.02 -6.11
C THR A 68 0.49 -7.83 -7.25
N ALA A 69 1.24 -8.87 -7.63
CA ALA A 69 2.19 -8.79 -8.73
C ALA A 69 1.50 -8.35 -10.03
N ARG A 70 0.41 -9.01 -10.42
CA ARG A 70 -0.36 -8.65 -11.63
C ARG A 70 -0.91 -7.23 -11.56
N ALA A 71 -1.43 -6.81 -10.41
CA ALA A 71 -1.97 -5.47 -10.23
C ALA A 71 -0.88 -4.39 -10.41
N LEU A 72 0.30 -4.59 -9.81
CA LEU A 72 1.42 -3.65 -9.94
C LEU A 72 1.99 -3.63 -11.36
N ASP A 73 2.07 -4.78 -12.04
CA ASP A 73 2.50 -4.84 -13.46
C ASP A 73 1.52 -4.12 -14.37
N ALA A 74 0.21 -4.30 -14.13
CA ALA A 74 -0.84 -3.60 -14.90
C ALA A 74 -0.86 -2.09 -14.66
N ILE A 75 -0.45 -1.62 -13.48
CA ILE A 75 -0.23 -0.18 -13.23
C ILE A 75 1.01 0.27 -13.99
N ALA A 76 2.16 -0.39 -13.80
CA ALA A 76 3.42 0.00 -14.42
C ALA A 76 3.34 0.03 -15.96
N ALA A 77 2.65 -0.94 -16.57
CA ALA A 77 2.46 -1.00 -18.01
C ALA A 77 1.53 0.09 -18.57
N ALA A 78 0.71 0.72 -17.72
CA ALA A 78 -0.19 1.81 -18.11
C ALA A 78 0.45 3.20 -17.95
N LEU A 79 1.68 3.28 -17.43
CA LEU A 79 2.39 4.54 -17.19
C LEU A 79 3.40 4.78 -18.32
N ASP A 80 3.48 6.03 -18.78
CA ASP A 80 4.46 6.44 -19.80
C ASP A 80 5.90 6.50 -19.25
N GLU A 81 6.04 6.63 -17.93
CA GLU A 81 7.32 6.75 -17.23
C GLU A 81 7.52 5.59 -16.24
N PRO A 82 8.77 5.15 -16.02
CA PRO A 82 9.05 4.04 -15.11
C PRO A 82 8.65 4.35 -13.66
N VAL A 83 8.20 3.31 -12.95
CA VAL A 83 7.96 3.38 -11.52
C VAL A 83 9.28 3.25 -10.78
N VAL A 84 9.56 4.20 -9.88
CA VAL A 84 10.79 4.22 -9.08
C VAL A 84 10.55 3.85 -7.62
N SER A 85 9.32 4.02 -7.12
CA SER A 85 9.00 3.69 -5.73
C SER A 85 7.54 3.36 -5.46
N LEU A 86 7.32 2.59 -4.38
CA LEU A 86 6.03 2.26 -3.80
C LEU A 86 5.99 2.75 -2.34
N SER A 87 4.92 3.44 -1.95
CA SER A 87 4.73 3.93 -0.59
C SER A 87 3.63 3.15 0.12
N LEU A 88 3.93 2.64 1.31
CA LEU A 88 3.05 1.80 2.12
C LEU A 88 2.87 2.36 3.53
N ARG A 89 1.69 2.13 4.12
CA ARG A 89 1.50 2.42 5.55
C ARG A 89 2.47 1.56 6.36
N ALA A 90 3.18 2.17 7.30
CA ALA A 90 4.05 1.48 8.24
C ALA A 90 3.28 0.48 9.11
N TRP A 91 3.95 -0.61 9.47
CA TRP A 91 3.51 -1.56 10.48
C TRP A 91 4.59 -1.72 11.55
N PRO A 92 4.27 -2.23 12.75
CA PRO A 92 5.26 -2.36 13.83
C PRO A 92 6.44 -3.24 13.38
N ALA A 93 7.67 -2.74 13.53
CA ALA A 93 8.88 -3.48 13.14
C ALA A 93 9.03 -4.81 13.90
N GLY A 94 8.54 -4.86 15.15
CA GLY A 94 8.49 -6.07 15.97
C GLY A 94 7.15 -6.82 15.90
N PHE A 95 6.39 -6.71 14.81
CA PHE A 95 5.16 -7.50 14.66
C PHE A 95 5.52 -9.00 14.64
N PRO A 96 4.86 -9.85 15.46
CA PRO A 96 5.20 -11.27 15.55
C PRO A 96 5.07 -11.99 14.21
N THR A 97 5.93 -12.99 14.01
CA THR A 97 5.90 -13.84 12.81
C THR A 97 5.42 -15.26 13.10
N ASP A 98 5.41 -15.68 14.37
CA ASP A 98 4.93 -17.00 14.75
C ASP A 98 3.41 -17.04 14.81
N LEU A 99 2.81 -18.07 14.21
CA LEU A 99 1.36 -18.16 14.06
C LEU A 99 0.65 -18.23 15.41
N ALA A 100 1.22 -18.96 16.37
CA ALA A 100 0.65 -19.17 17.70
C ALA A 100 0.43 -17.84 18.45
N THR A 101 1.34 -16.86 18.28
CA THR A 101 1.21 -15.51 18.83
C THR A 101 0.34 -14.63 17.95
N VAL A 102 0.55 -14.63 16.63
CA VAL A 102 -0.17 -13.76 15.68
C VAL A 102 -1.68 -13.96 15.75
N ARG A 103 -2.16 -15.19 15.99
CA ARG A 103 -3.59 -15.50 16.06
C ARG A 103 -4.27 -15.09 17.37
N ARG A 104 -3.55 -14.44 18.30
CA ARG A 104 -4.06 -14.01 19.61
C ARG A 104 -4.12 -12.50 19.70
N ALA A 105 -4.97 -12.01 20.60
CA ALA A 105 -4.99 -10.60 20.95
C ALA A 105 -3.62 -10.16 21.51
N PRO A 106 -3.12 -8.95 21.15
CA PRO A 106 -3.76 -7.92 20.31
C PRO A 106 -3.31 -7.96 18.82
N TYR A 107 -2.72 -9.05 18.36
CA TYR A 107 -2.10 -9.15 17.03
C TYR A 107 -3.06 -9.58 15.92
N GLU A 108 -3.96 -10.50 16.24
CA GLU A 108 -4.99 -11.07 15.37
C GLU A 108 -5.72 -10.07 14.46
N SER A 109 -6.10 -8.91 15.00
CA SER A 109 -6.89 -7.85 14.37
C SER A 109 -6.08 -7.07 13.32
N ARG A 110 -4.75 -7.20 13.38
CA ARG A 110 -3.80 -6.54 12.47
C ARG A 110 -3.08 -7.54 11.56
N ALA A 111 -3.15 -8.84 11.86
CA ALA A 111 -2.40 -9.88 11.19
C ALA A 111 -2.59 -9.88 9.68
N ASP A 112 -3.83 -9.89 9.21
CA ASP A 112 -4.15 -9.91 7.78
C ASP A 112 -3.67 -8.62 7.09
N SER A 113 -3.85 -7.48 7.76
CA SER A 113 -3.38 -6.17 7.28
C SER A 113 -1.86 -6.12 7.11
N VAL A 114 -1.11 -6.67 8.08
CA VAL A 114 0.36 -6.75 8.03
C VAL A 114 0.82 -7.72 6.95
N MET A 115 0.13 -8.87 6.79
CA MET A 115 0.42 -9.82 5.71
C MET A 115 0.34 -9.15 4.34
N TYR A 116 -0.75 -8.42 4.03
CA TYR A 116 -0.88 -7.76 2.73
C TYR A 116 0.18 -6.67 2.50
N LEU A 117 0.52 -5.90 3.55
CA LEU A 117 1.60 -4.92 3.48
C LEU A 117 2.97 -5.56 3.20
N GLN A 118 3.26 -6.70 3.83
CA GLN A 118 4.49 -7.46 3.58
C GLN A 118 4.54 -8.01 2.14
N VAL A 119 3.42 -8.48 1.61
CA VAL A 119 3.30 -8.96 0.22
C VAL A 119 3.54 -7.81 -0.77
N LEU A 120 2.90 -6.65 -0.57
CA LEU A 120 3.12 -5.45 -1.38
C LEU A 120 4.59 -4.98 -1.32
N HIS A 121 5.19 -5.00 -0.13
CA HIS A 121 6.57 -4.63 0.08
C HIS A 121 7.52 -5.56 -0.69
N ALA A 122 7.34 -6.89 -0.59
CA ALA A 122 8.13 -7.86 -1.34
C ALA A 122 7.96 -7.65 -2.86
N ALA A 123 6.72 -7.53 -3.34
CA ALA A 123 6.43 -7.34 -4.75
C ALA A 123 7.07 -6.07 -5.35
N ALA A 124 7.16 -4.97 -4.59
CA ALA A 124 7.88 -3.78 -5.02
C ALA A 124 9.40 -4.00 -5.08
N ARG A 125 9.98 -4.70 -4.09
CA ARG A 125 11.42 -4.97 -4.07
C ARG A 125 11.86 -5.89 -5.19
N ASP A 126 11.05 -6.89 -5.54
CA ASP A 126 11.32 -7.79 -6.67
C ASP A 126 11.38 -7.03 -8.01
N ARG A 127 10.73 -5.85 -8.08
CA ARG A 127 10.77 -4.94 -9.25
C ARG A 127 11.89 -3.90 -9.16
N GLY A 128 12.73 -3.96 -8.12
CA GLY A 128 13.77 -2.97 -7.87
C GLY A 128 13.27 -1.60 -7.42
N TRP A 129 12.00 -1.49 -7.02
CA TRP A 129 11.43 -0.22 -6.56
C TRP A 129 11.83 0.07 -5.12
N ALA A 130 12.14 1.34 -4.84
CA ALA A 130 12.28 1.79 -3.46
C ALA A 130 10.94 1.64 -2.72
N VAL A 131 10.99 1.22 -1.45
CA VAL A 131 9.78 1.14 -0.62
C VAL A 131 9.86 2.17 0.51
N HIS A 132 8.91 3.10 0.51
CA HIS A 132 8.79 4.13 1.55
C HIS A 132 7.67 3.75 2.51
N LEU A 133 7.92 3.90 3.80
CA LEU A 133 6.92 3.69 4.84
C LEU A 133 6.43 5.03 5.39
N PHE A 134 5.12 5.17 5.59
CA PHE A 134 4.52 6.37 6.15
C PHE A 134 3.54 6.04 7.31
N ASP A 135 3.33 6.98 8.23
CA ASP A 135 2.25 6.88 9.20
C ASP A 135 0.96 7.41 8.56
N ALA A 136 -0.08 6.57 8.51
CA ALA A 136 -1.35 6.98 7.90
C ALA A 136 -2.04 8.14 8.64
N LYS A 137 -1.74 8.33 9.92
CA LYS A 137 -2.34 9.42 10.73
C LYS A 137 -1.81 10.80 10.35
N ASP A 138 -0.54 10.88 9.96
CA ASP A 138 0.14 12.16 9.72
C ASP A 138 0.43 12.43 8.23
N ALA A 139 0.24 11.45 7.35
CA ALA A 139 0.68 11.56 5.96
C ALA A 139 0.05 12.73 5.19
N GLN A 140 -1.27 12.89 5.26
CA GLN A 140 -1.94 14.02 4.59
C GLN A 140 -1.52 15.38 5.18
N PRO A 141 -1.55 15.61 6.52
CA PRO A 141 -1.03 16.84 7.12
C PRO A 141 0.42 17.17 6.72
N ARG A 142 1.31 16.17 6.71
CA ARG A 142 2.71 16.36 6.36
C ARG A 142 2.91 16.65 4.87
N ALA A 143 2.19 15.96 4.00
CA ALA A 143 2.20 16.26 2.56
C ALA A 143 1.69 17.68 2.31
N ALA A 144 0.62 18.11 2.99
CA ALA A 144 0.12 19.48 2.87
C ALA A 144 1.17 20.52 3.32
N ALA A 145 1.88 20.27 4.42
CA ALA A 145 2.94 21.15 4.89
C ALA A 145 4.10 21.28 3.89
N LEU A 146 4.47 20.19 3.21
CA LEU A 146 5.51 20.21 2.17
C LEU A 146 5.07 20.94 0.89
N LEU A 147 3.79 20.80 0.53
CA LEU A 147 3.22 21.42 -0.66
C LEU A 147 2.92 22.92 -0.50
N GLY A 148 2.78 23.41 0.74
CA GLY A 148 2.42 24.79 1.04
C GLY A 148 1.11 25.20 0.35
N ASP A 149 1.12 26.35 -0.33
CA ASP A 149 -0.05 26.91 -1.01
C ASP A 149 -0.65 25.97 -2.07
N ARG A 150 0.15 25.06 -2.64
CA ARG A 150 -0.30 24.09 -3.65
C ARG A 150 -1.05 22.89 -3.05
N ALA A 151 -1.09 22.75 -1.72
CA ALA A 151 -1.61 21.55 -1.05
C ALA A 151 -3.05 21.23 -1.47
N HIS A 152 -3.91 22.25 -1.55
CA HIS A 152 -5.30 22.04 -1.94
C HIS A 152 -5.40 21.53 -3.38
N ASP A 153 -4.75 22.19 -4.32
CA ASP A 153 -4.82 21.85 -5.74
C ASP A 153 -4.25 20.45 -6.02
N VAL A 154 -3.16 20.08 -5.36
CA VAL A 154 -2.54 18.76 -5.53
C VAL A 154 -3.39 17.66 -4.88
N LEU A 155 -3.78 17.81 -3.61
CA LEU A 155 -4.46 16.73 -2.89
C LEU A 155 -5.96 16.63 -3.22
N HIS A 156 -6.62 17.72 -3.57
CA HIS A 156 -8.07 17.76 -3.82
C HIS A 156 -8.44 18.00 -5.29
N GLY A 157 -7.59 18.70 -6.05
CA GLY A 157 -7.82 19.01 -7.46
C GLY A 157 -8.06 17.81 -8.39
N PRO A 158 -7.45 16.61 -8.17
CA PRO A 158 -7.71 15.46 -9.05
C PRO A 158 -9.18 15.03 -9.12
N ARG A 159 -10.00 15.37 -8.12
CA ARG A 159 -11.46 15.15 -8.19
C ARG A 159 -12.09 15.91 -9.35
N ALA A 160 -11.67 17.16 -9.58
CA ALA A 160 -12.24 18.02 -10.61
C ALA A 160 -11.75 17.61 -12.01
N THR A 161 -10.49 17.21 -12.14
CA THR A 161 -9.90 16.87 -13.45
C THR A 161 -10.16 15.44 -13.87
N LEU A 162 -10.21 14.50 -12.92
CA LEU A 162 -10.35 13.07 -13.23
C LEU A 162 -11.74 12.51 -12.90
N GLY A 163 -12.57 13.25 -12.17
CA GLY A 163 -13.89 12.82 -11.72
C GLY A 163 -13.87 11.86 -10.52
N PRO A 164 -15.06 11.47 -10.02
CA PRO A 164 -15.17 10.46 -8.95
C PRO A 164 -14.75 9.07 -9.45
N PRO A 165 -14.25 8.19 -8.55
CA PRO A 165 -14.01 8.43 -7.13
C PRO A 165 -12.74 9.24 -6.86
N TRP A 166 -12.79 10.05 -5.78
CA TRP A 166 -11.64 10.73 -5.18
C TRP A 166 -11.87 10.88 -3.66
N THR A 167 -11.65 9.77 -2.95
CA THR A 167 -11.98 9.62 -1.51
C THR A 167 -10.78 9.94 -0.62
N ASN A 168 -10.94 9.79 0.70
CA ASN A 168 -9.83 9.92 1.64
C ASN A 168 -8.67 8.96 1.31
N ASP A 169 -8.96 7.74 0.87
CA ASP A 169 -7.94 6.76 0.51
C ASP A 169 -7.11 7.20 -0.70
N HIS A 170 -7.73 7.85 -1.69
CA HIS A 170 -7.01 8.40 -2.83
C HIS A 170 -6.07 9.52 -2.40
N ARG A 171 -6.53 10.40 -1.51
CA ARG A 171 -5.70 11.49 -0.99
C ARG A 171 -4.59 10.99 -0.08
N LEU A 172 -4.85 9.95 0.72
CA LEU A 172 -3.83 9.30 1.54
C LEU A 172 -2.74 8.66 0.65
N ALA A 173 -3.16 7.94 -0.40
CA ALA A 173 -2.24 7.36 -1.37
C ALA A 173 -1.43 8.45 -2.10
N LEU A 174 -2.05 9.54 -2.55
CA LEU A 174 -1.33 10.65 -3.18
C LEU A 174 -0.39 11.37 -2.20
N ALA A 175 -0.83 11.62 -0.96
CA ALA A 175 0.03 12.21 0.06
C ALA A 175 1.30 11.37 0.30
N ALA A 176 1.17 10.03 0.27
CA ALA A 176 2.32 9.15 0.41
C ALA A 176 3.35 9.32 -0.73
N THR A 177 2.93 9.57 -1.98
CA THR A 177 3.86 9.83 -3.08
C THR A 177 4.59 11.17 -2.92
N VAL A 178 3.91 12.18 -2.39
CA VAL A 178 4.50 13.49 -2.05
C VAL A 178 5.58 13.33 -0.99
N LEU A 179 5.31 12.58 0.09
CA LEU A 179 6.30 12.31 1.13
C LEU A 179 7.53 11.57 0.57
N ALA A 180 7.32 10.58 -0.28
CA ALA A 180 8.40 9.82 -0.90
C ALA A 180 9.28 10.68 -1.83
N ALA A 181 8.69 11.63 -2.55
CA ALA A 181 9.46 12.57 -3.38
C ALA A 181 10.43 13.41 -2.54
N HIS A 182 9.93 13.99 -1.44
CA HIS A 182 10.74 14.87 -0.57
C HIS A 182 11.74 14.11 0.32
N GLN A 183 11.59 12.79 0.49
CA GLN A 183 12.61 11.94 1.13
C GLN A 183 13.79 11.67 0.20
N GLY A 184 13.58 11.64 -1.11
CA GLY A 184 14.65 11.53 -2.11
C GLY A 184 15.48 12.81 -2.19
N ASP A 185 14.82 13.97 -2.17
CA ASP A 185 15.49 15.28 -2.27
C ASP A 185 16.37 15.61 -1.06
N ALA A 186 16.00 15.13 0.14
CA ALA A 186 16.83 15.26 1.34
C ALA A 186 18.07 14.33 1.34
N GLY A 187 18.11 13.34 0.44
CA GLY A 187 19.22 12.39 0.28
C GLY A 187 20.40 12.94 -0.53
N ASP A 188 20.17 13.98 -1.35
CA ASP A 188 21.17 14.60 -2.24
C ASP A 188 21.88 15.81 -1.63
N LEU A 189 21.59 16.12 -0.36
CA LEU A 189 22.36 17.06 0.45
C LEU A 189 23.19 16.30 1.49
N ARG A 190 24.32 15.74 1.05
CA ARG A 190 25.47 15.50 1.94
C ARG A 190 26.72 16.11 1.32
N PRO A 191 27.59 16.75 2.15
CA PRO A 191 28.77 17.47 1.69
C PRO A 191 29.79 16.58 0.98
#